data_AF-A0A3M0YWL1-F1
#
_entry.id   AF-A0A3M0YWL1-F1
#
_cell.length_a   1.000
_cell.length_b   1.000
_cell.length_c   1.000
_cell.angle_alpha   90.00
_cell.angle_beta   90.00
_cell.angle_gamma   90.00
#
_symmetry.space_group_name_H-M   'P 1'
#
loop_
_entity.id
_entity.type
_entity.pdbx_description
1 polymer ?
#
loop_
_entity_poly.entity_id
_entity_poly.type
_entity_poly.pdbx_seq_one_letter_code
_entity_poly.pdbx_strand_id
1 'polypeptide(L)'
;MKKTKPSISPQGQDLFEIEGGRPLRGSIRASGNKNAALPILAASLLTSEEVILEDLPRIRDVEVMLAIMAEMGVELEWQGDNVLRIHARNVKLDKLPPDLAREVRTSFLFTAPLLHRQGYANMALPGGDGIG
;
A
#
# COMPACT_ATOMS: atom_id res chain seq x y z
N MET A 1 18.36 -40.08 -15.61
CA MET A 1 18.18 -39.42 -14.29
C MET A 1 19.16 -38.26 -14.19
N LYS A 2 18.75 -37.03 -14.55
CA LYS A 2 19.57 -35.83 -14.33
C LYS A 2 19.15 -35.26 -12.97
N LYS A 3 20.04 -35.36 -11.98
CA LYS A 3 19.87 -34.70 -10.68
C LYS A 3 20.04 -33.19 -10.89
N THR A 4 18.96 -32.43 -10.82
CA THR A 4 19.01 -30.98 -10.71
C THR A 4 19.58 -30.64 -9.33
N LYS A 5 20.65 -29.85 -9.30
CA LYS A 5 21.23 -29.33 -8.05
C LYS A 5 20.20 -28.38 -7.40
N PRO A 6 20.02 -28.40 -6.08
CA PRO A 6 19.25 -27.37 -5.41
C PRO A 6 20.00 -26.03 -5.57
N SER A 7 19.36 -25.05 -6.20
CA SER A 7 19.85 -23.67 -6.22
C SER A 7 19.65 -23.08 -4.82
N ILE A 8 20.75 -22.82 -4.13
CA ILE A 8 20.74 -22.16 -2.83
C ILE A 8 20.35 -20.69 -3.08
N SER A 9 19.18 -20.27 -2.61
CA SER A 9 18.83 -18.85 -2.55
C SER A 9 19.60 -18.16 -1.41
N PRO A 10 19.96 -16.87 -1.55
CA PRO A 10 20.45 -16.08 -0.42
C PRO A 10 19.36 -16.04 0.65
N GLN A 11 19.74 -16.18 1.92
CA GLN A 11 18.80 -16.19 3.05
C GLN A 11 17.96 -14.90 3.04
N GLY A 12 16.63 -15.04 2.90
CA GLY A 12 15.66 -13.92 3.00
C GLY A 12 14.86 -13.56 1.75
N GLN A 13 14.95 -14.31 0.64
CA GLN A 13 14.14 -14.06 -0.56
C GLN A 13 13.25 -15.26 -0.90
N ASP A 14 11.96 -14.98 -1.09
CA ASP A 14 11.02 -15.93 -1.66
C ASP A 14 11.42 -16.25 -3.11
N LEU A 15 11.40 -17.53 -3.47
CA LEU A 15 11.67 -18.01 -4.82
C LEU A 15 10.41 -18.69 -5.36
N PHE A 16 10.00 -18.29 -6.57
CA PHE A 16 8.97 -19.01 -7.33
C PHE A 16 9.65 -19.98 -8.30
N GLU A 17 9.48 -21.29 -8.05
CA GLU A 17 9.83 -22.34 -9.02
C GLU A 17 8.61 -22.66 -9.88
N ILE A 18 8.72 -22.46 -11.19
CA ILE A 18 7.61 -22.64 -12.15
C ILE A 18 7.96 -23.76 -13.12
N GLU A 19 7.20 -24.85 -13.07
CA GLU A 19 7.29 -25.94 -14.05
C GLU A 19 6.35 -25.69 -15.23
N GLY A 20 6.92 -25.54 -16.43
CA GLY A 20 6.16 -25.36 -17.66
C GLY A 20 5.45 -26.64 -18.15
N GLY A 21 4.70 -26.50 -19.25
CA GLY A 21 4.09 -27.63 -19.96
C GLY A 21 2.65 -27.96 -19.58
N ARG A 22 2.03 -27.20 -18.68
CA ARG A 22 0.61 -27.35 -18.30
C ARG A 22 -0.21 -26.16 -18.83
N PRO A 23 -1.18 -26.37 -19.74
CA PRO A 23 -2.07 -25.29 -20.15
C PRO A 23 -2.95 -24.86 -18.98
N LEU A 24 -3.08 -23.54 -18.76
CA LEU A 24 -3.95 -23.01 -17.72
C LEU A 24 -5.42 -23.23 -18.08
N ARG A 25 -6.23 -23.68 -17.12
CA ARG A 25 -7.69 -23.80 -17.22
C ARG A 25 -8.31 -23.41 -15.89
N GLY A 26 -9.33 -22.55 -15.93
CA GLY A 26 -10.04 -22.10 -14.74
C GLY A 26 -10.51 -20.65 -14.87
N SER A 27 -10.96 -20.09 -13.75
CA SER A 27 -11.33 -18.68 -13.63
C SER A 27 -10.74 -18.12 -12.35
N ILE A 28 -10.36 -16.85 -12.37
CA ILE A 28 -9.91 -16.09 -11.20
C ILE A 28 -10.73 -14.81 -11.11
N ARG A 29 -10.98 -14.34 -9.89
CA ARG A 29 -11.55 -13.01 -9.67
C ARG A 29 -10.40 -12.00 -9.72
N ALA A 30 -10.52 -10.97 -10.53
CA ALA A 30 -9.59 -9.84 -10.48
C ALA A 30 -9.76 -9.10 -9.14
N SER A 31 -8.66 -8.78 -8.48
CA SER A 31 -8.66 -7.91 -7.30
C SER A 31 -8.84 -6.45 -7.72
N GLY A 32 -9.24 -5.60 -6.76
CA GLY A 32 -9.37 -4.17 -7.00
C GLY A 32 -8.08 -3.51 -7.50
N ASN A 33 -8.26 -2.40 -8.21
CA ASN A 33 -7.17 -1.71 -8.87
C ASN A 33 -6.34 -0.88 -7.86
N LYS A 34 -5.10 -1.30 -7.59
CA LYS A 34 -4.13 -0.56 -6.78
C LYS A 34 -4.04 0.93 -7.15
N ASN A 35 -3.92 1.24 -8.44
CA ASN A 35 -3.69 2.62 -8.91
C ASN A 35 -4.92 3.52 -8.69
N ALA A 36 -6.10 2.93 -8.53
CA ALA A 36 -7.29 3.64 -8.07
C ALA A 36 -7.35 3.71 -6.53
N ALA A 37 -7.00 2.61 -5.86
CA ALA A 37 -7.05 2.50 -4.41
C ALA A 37 -6.11 3.48 -3.69
N LEU A 38 -4.85 3.63 -4.11
CA LEU A 38 -3.88 4.47 -3.39
C LEU A 38 -4.29 5.97 -3.35
N PRO A 39 -4.75 6.60 -4.44
CA PRO A 39 -5.32 7.94 -4.37
C PRO A 39 -6.59 8.04 -3.50
N ILE A 40 -7.45 7.01 -3.50
CA ILE A 40 -8.67 7.01 -2.68
C ILE A 40 -8.31 6.97 -1.18
N LEU A 41 -7.31 6.18 -0.79
CA LEU A 41 -6.78 6.18 0.59
C LEU A 41 -6.24 7.56 1.01
N ALA A 42 -5.58 8.28 0.10
CA ALA A 42 -5.17 9.66 0.40
C ALA A 42 -6.37 10.60 0.51
N ALA A 43 -7.35 10.47 -0.39
CA ALA A 43 -8.55 11.30 -0.41
C ALA A 43 -9.44 11.09 0.83
N SER A 44 -9.44 9.91 1.45
CA SER A 44 -10.22 9.66 2.67
C SER A 44 -9.78 10.54 3.86
N LEU A 45 -8.58 11.13 3.81
CA LEU A 45 -8.12 12.09 4.83
C LEU A 45 -8.80 13.46 4.72
N LEU A 46 -9.52 13.75 3.63
CA LEU A 46 -10.19 15.03 3.39
C LEU A 46 -11.51 15.17 4.17
N THR A 47 -12.00 14.10 4.78
CA THR A 47 -13.23 14.09 5.59
C THR A 47 -12.93 13.64 7.02
N SER A 48 -13.73 14.13 7.97
CA SER A 48 -13.76 13.63 9.35
C SER A 48 -14.75 12.48 9.55
N GLU A 49 -15.61 12.23 8.56
CA GLU A 49 -16.59 11.16 8.60
C GLU A 49 -15.94 9.80 8.36
N GLU A 50 -16.66 8.74 8.72
CA GLU A 50 -16.24 7.38 8.42
C GLU A 50 -16.36 7.09 6.91
N VAL A 51 -15.33 6.43 6.37
CA VAL A 51 -15.26 5.97 4.99
C VAL A 51 -15.10 4.46 4.97
N ILE A 52 -15.98 3.78 4.25
CA ILE A 52 -15.87 2.34 3.96
C ILE A 52 -15.33 2.18 2.55
N LEU A 53 -14.15 1.58 2.42
CA LEU A 53 -13.54 1.28 1.13
C LEU A 53 -13.62 -0.21 0.84
N GLU A 54 -14.41 -0.57 -0.17
CA GLU A 54 -14.62 -1.94 -0.62
C GLU A 54 -13.67 -2.32 -1.76
N ASP A 55 -13.45 -3.63 -1.92
CA ASP A 55 -12.57 -4.25 -2.91
C ASP A 55 -11.12 -3.72 -2.88
N LEU A 56 -10.62 -3.32 -1.70
CA LEU A 56 -9.26 -2.84 -1.51
C LEU A 56 -8.27 -4.03 -1.56
N PRO A 57 -7.32 -4.08 -2.51
CA PRO A 57 -6.34 -5.16 -2.57
C PRO A 57 -5.37 -5.13 -1.38
N ARG A 58 -5.12 -6.28 -0.77
CA ARG A 58 -4.09 -6.47 0.28
C ARG A 58 -2.72 -6.73 -0.33
N ILE A 59 -2.03 -5.66 -0.64
CA ILE A 59 -0.70 -5.68 -1.24
C ILE A 59 0.21 -4.71 -0.50
N ARG A 60 1.52 -4.90 -0.65
CA ARG A 60 2.53 -4.14 0.09
C ARG A 60 2.33 -2.62 0.04
N ASP A 61 2.08 -2.03 -1.12
CA ASP A 61 1.87 -0.57 -1.21
C ASP A 61 0.66 -0.08 -0.42
N VAL A 62 -0.43 -0.87 -0.36
CA VAL A 62 -1.60 -0.53 0.46
C VAL A 62 -1.20 -0.60 1.93
N GLU A 63 -0.52 -1.67 2.35
CA GLU A 63 -0.06 -1.82 3.74
C GLU A 63 0.86 -0.67 4.18
N VAL A 64 1.79 -0.24 3.33
CA VAL A 64 2.67 0.91 3.63
C VAL A 64 1.85 2.20 3.75
N MET A 65 0.89 2.44 2.86
CA MET A 65 0.00 3.62 2.95
C MET A 65 -0.84 3.60 4.24
N LEU A 66 -1.35 2.44 4.64
CA LEU A 66 -2.11 2.27 5.88
C LEU A 66 -1.24 2.50 7.12
N ALA A 67 0.01 2.01 7.11
CA ALA A 67 0.97 2.27 8.19
C ALA A 67 1.24 3.78 8.33
N ILE A 68 1.43 4.48 7.21
CA ILE A 68 1.58 5.94 7.20
C ILE A 68 0.32 6.61 7.77
N MET A 69 -0.88 6.20 7.35
CA MET A 69 -2.14 6.76 7.86
C MET A 69 -2.31 6.52 9.37
N ALA A 70 -1.89 5.36 9.88
CA ALA A 70 -1.89 5.08 11.32
C ALA A 70 -0.99 6.06 12.10
N GLU A 71 0.21 6.37 11.58
CA GLU A 71 1.11 7.39 12.17
C GLU A 71 0.47 8.79 12.17
N MET A 72 -0.46 9.06 11.25
CA MET A 72 -1.22 10.32 11.23
C MET A 72 -2.37 10.36 12.26
N GLY A 73 -2.58 9.28 13.01
CA GLY A 73 -3.68 9.13 13.97
C GLY A 73 -4.99 8.66 13.35
N VAL A 74 -4.98 8.09 12.14
CA VAL A 74 -6.19 7.58 11.48
C VAL A 74 -6.57 6.22 12.07
N GLU A 75 -7.85 6.06 12.39
CA GLU A 75 -8.40 4.77 12.81
C GLU A 75 -8.67 3.90 11.56
N LEU A 76 -8.08 2.70 11.55
CA LEU A 76 -8.13 1.77 10.42
C LEU A 76 -8.56 0.38 10.92
N GLU A 77 -9.56 -0.21 10.28
CA GLU A 77 -10.09 -1.51 10.66
C GLU A 77 -10.50 -2.32 9.43
N TRP A 78 -9.89 -3.49 9.25
CA TRP A 78 -10.30 -4.41 8.21
C TRP A 78 -11.60 -5.13 8.60
N GLN A 79 -12.58 -5.09 7.71
CA GLN A 79 -13.86 -5.78 7.83
C GLN A 79 -13.91 -6.89 6.77
N GLY A 80 -13.66 -8.14 7.16
CA GLY A 80 -13.55 -9.24 6.19
C GLY A 80 -12.29 -9.12 5.31
N ASP A 81 -12.35 -9.59 4.07
CA ASP A 81 -11.14 -9.77 3.25
C ASP A 81 -10.68 -8.48 2.56
N ASN A 82 -11.56 -7.73 1.90
CA ASN A 82 -11.17 -6.59 1.08
C ASN A 82 -11.98 -5.31 1.39
N VAL A 83 -12.55 -5.20 2.60
CA VAL A 83 -13.24 -3.98 3.03
C VAL A 83 -12.48 -3.36 4.19
N LEU A 84 -12.19 -2.06 4.07
CA LEU A 84 -11.47 -1.29 5.07
C LEU A 84 -12.34 -0.14 5.54
N ARG A 85 -12.56 -0.09 6.86
CA ARG A 85 -13.13 1.08 7.54
C ARG A 85 -12.00 2.04 7.87
N ILE A 86 -12.15 3.28 7.43
CA ILE A 86 -11.19 4.36 7.60
C ILE A 86 -11.90 5.51 8.28
N HIS A 87 -11.31 6.04 9.33
CA HIS A 87 -11.95 7.10 10.06
C HIS A 87 -10.92 8.12 10.58
N ALA A 88 -10.89 9.28 9.92
CA ALA A 88 -9.82 10.28 9.98
C ALA A 88 -10.22 11.57 10.71
N ARG A 89 -10.85 11.42 11.90
CA ARG A 89 -11.34 12.55 12.73
C ARG A 89 -10.27 13.59 13.01
N ASN A 90 -9.08 13.14 13.46
CA ASN A 90 -7.97 14.00 13.87
C ASN A 90 -6.70 13.57 13.12
N VAL A 91 -6.46 14.16 11.96
CA VAL A 91 -5.25 13.90 11.17
C VAL A 91 -4.15 14.87 11.62
N LYS A 92 -3.01 14.34 12.03
CA LYS A 92 -1.82 15.15 12.31
C LYS A 92 -0.55 14.39 11.97
N LEU A 93 0.34 15.03 11.23
CA LEU A 93 1.67 14.49 10.96
C LEU A 93 2.72 15.58 11.03
N ASP A 94 3.68 15.43 11.93
CA ASP A 94 4.78 16.40 12.08
C ASP A 94 5.84 16.22 10.98
N LYS A 95 6.18 14.96 10.66
CA LYS A 95 7.08 14.59 9.56
C LYS A 95 6.81 13.16 9.12
N LEU A 96 6.69 12.92 7.81
CA LEU A 96 6.60 11.57 7.28
C LEU A 96 7.94 10.81 7.51
N PRO A 97 7.92 9.61 8.12
CA PRO A 97 9.13 8.80 8.29
C PRO A 97 9.79 8.51 6.93
N PRO A 98 11.09 8.85 6.75
CA PRO A 98 11.78 8.67 5.48
C PRO A 98 11.78 7.22 4.97
N ASP A 99 11.75 6.23 5.86
CA ASP A 99 11.79 4.82 5.48
C ASP A 99 10.48 4.39 4.81
N LEU A 100 9.32 4.76 5.40
CA LEU A 100 8.00 4.54 4.79
C LEU A 100 7.82 5.31 3.48
N ALA A 101 8.35 6.56 3.42
CA ALA A 101 8.28 7.38 2.21
C ALA A 101 9.06 6.77 1.03
N ARG A 102 10.14 6.04 1.31
CA ARG A 102 10.93 5.35 0.27
C ARG A 102 10.27 4.08 -0.23
N GLU A 103 9.46 3.42 0.60
CA GLU A 103 8.79 2.18 0.23
C GLU A 103 7.65 2.38 -0.77
N VAL A 104 6.94 3.51 -0.71
CA VAL A 104 5.84 3.81 -1.63
C VAL A 104 5.90 5.25 -2.12
N ARG A 105 6.13 5.42 -3.43
CA ARG A 105 6.18 6.74 -4.10
C ARG A 105 4.87 7.51 -4.00
N THR A 106 3.77 6.77 -3.96
CA THR A 106 2.41 7.30 -3.85
C THR A 106 2.13 7.94 -2.49
N SER A 107 3.00 7.76 -1.49
CA SER A 107 2.93 8.49 -0.21
C SER A 107 2.91 10.01 -0.41
N PHE A 108 3.49 10.52 -1.49
CA PHE A 108 3.41 11.94 -1.85
C PHE A 108 1.97 12.46 -2.01
N LEU A 109 1.00 11.59 -2.33
CA LEU A 109 -0.41 11.98 -2.44
C LEU A 109 -1.00 12.48 -1.12
N PHE A 110 -0.41 12.14 0.04
CA PHE A 110 -0.83 12.69 1.33
C PHE A 110 -0.53 14.18 1.49
N THR A 111 0.32 14.78 0.65
CA THR A 111 0.66 16.21 0.72
C THR A 111 -0.58 17.10 0.67
N ALA A 112 -1.48 16.85 -0.30
CA ALA A 112 -2.68 17.66 -0.50
C ALA A 112 -3.66 17.59 0.69
N PRO A 113 -4.08 16.40 1.17
CA PRO A 113 -4.95 16.32 2.35
C PRO A 113 -4.29 16.85 3.62
N LEU A 114 -2.99 16.63 3.84
CA LEU A 114 -2.30 17.22 4.99
C LEU A 114 -2.32 18.76 4.91
N LEU A 115 -1.99 19.35 3.76
CA LEU A 115 -2.10 20.80 3.58
C LEU A 115 -3.51 21.32 3.91
N HIS A 116 -4.56 20.60 3.48
CA HIS A 116 -5.94 20.96 3.78
C HIS A 116 -6.27 20.85 5.28
N ARG A 117 -5.82 19.79 5.96
CA ARG A 117 -6.22 19.46 7.33
C ARG A 117 -5.41 20.20 8.41
N GLN A 118 -4.11 20.43 8.19
CA GLN A 118 -3.22 21.04 9.18
C GLN A 118 -2.51 22.32 8.70
N GLY A 119 -2.67 22.73 7.44
CA GLY A 119 -2.10 23.96 6.87
C GLY A 119 -0.64 23.87 6.42
N TYR A 120 0.03 22.73 6.65
CA TYR A 120 1.38 22.44 6.18
C TYR A 120 1.54 20.93 5.92
N ALA A 121 2.54 20.54 5.12
CA ALA A 121 2.88 19.13 4.94
C ALA A 121 4.41 18.98 4.91
N ASN A 122 4.96 18.19 5.83
CA ASN A 122 6.38 17.91 5.92
C ASN A 122 6.67 16.50 5.40
N MET A 123 6.85 16.42 4.08
CA MET A 123 6.99 15.16 3.36
C MET A 123 8.46 14.87 3.10
N ALA A 124 8.89 13.64 3.38
CA ALA A 124 10.15 13.15 2.85
C ALA A 124 10.00 12.96 1.33
N LEU A 125 11.05 13.30 0.57
CA LEU A 125 11.04 13.05 -0.87
C LEU A 125 10.99 11.54 -1.11
N PRO A 126 10.09 11.06 -1.98
CA PRO A 126 10.18 9.68 -2.45
C PRO A 126 11.53 9.49 -3.14
N GLY A 127 12.20 8.37 -2.86
CA GLY A 127 13.50 8.07 -3.47
C GLY A 127 13.44 7.89 -4.99
N GLY A 128 14.61 7.70 -5.61
CA GLY A 128 14.72 7.29 -7.02
C GLY A 128 14.14 5.89 -7.27
N ASP A 129 13.76 5.60 -8.52
CA ASP A 129 13.37 4.25 -8.97
C ASP A 129 14.50 3.61 -9.75
N GLY A 130 14.52 2.29 -9.80
CA GLY A 130 15.26 1.55 -10.83
C GLY A 130 14.58 1.55 -12.20
N ILE A 131 13.31 1.98 -12.29
CA ILE A 131 12.52 2.06 -13.53
C ILE A 131 12.88 3.28 -14.40
N GLY A 132 13.40 4.36 -13.80
CA GLY A 132 13.69 5.64 -14.48
C GLY A 132 12.77 6.78 -14.07
#